data_AF-A0A9E6ZM50-F1
#
_entry.id   AF-A0A9E6ZM50-F1
#
_cell.length_a   1.000
_cell.length_b   1.000
_cell.length_c   1.000
_cell.angle_alpha   90.00
_cell.angle_beta   90.00
_cell.angle_gamma   90.00
#
_symmetry.space_group_name_H-M   'P 1'
#
loop_
_entity.id
_entity.type
_entity.pdbx_description
1 polymer ?
#
loop_
_entity_poly.entity_id
_entity_poly.type
_entity_poly.pdbx_seq_one_letter_code
_entity_poly.pdbx_strand_id
1 'polypeptide(L)'
;MIIRFGVISSGLSVIVPELFRIGGKIKNVDSAQGISLISGSGFLGFLVCPVILGYLAKFSSLHLSFITLLLFTIISLIIAFTLQIRG
;
A
#
# COMPACT_ATOMS: atom_id res chain seq x y z
N MET A 1 12.77 19.17 1.42
CA MET A 1 12.52 17.91 0.68
C MET A 1 12.69 16.68 1.57
N ILE A 2 13.76 16.62 2.37
CA ILE A 2 14.15 15.46 3.19
C ILE A 2 13.17 15.16 4.34
N ILE A 3 12.71 16.19 5.08
CA ILE A 3 11.70 16.03 6.15
C ILE A 3 10.40 15.40 5.63
N ARG A 4 9.92 15.84 4.45
CA ARG A 4 8.67 15.35 3.86
C ARG A 4 8.80 13.87 3.46
N PHE A 5 9.93 13.49 2.88
CA PHE A 5 10.20 12.10 2.51
C PHE A 5 10.39 11.20 3.75
N GLY A 6 11.02 11.73 4.80
CA GLY A 6 11.22 11.02 6.07
C GLY A 6 9.92 10.69 6.78
N VAL A 7 8.96 11.63 6.84
CA VAL A 7 7.66 11.40 7.49
C VAL A 7 6.85 10.33 6.75
N ILE A 8 6.83 10.36 5.42
CA ILE A 8 6.10 9.39 4.59
C ILE A 8 6.76 8.00 4.65
N SER A 9 8.10 7.94 4.64
CA SER A 9 8.85 6.68 4.68
C SER A 9 8.86 6.04 6.08
N SER A 10 8.73 6.83 7.15
CA SER A 10 8.69 6.33 8.52
C SER A 10 7.52 5.36 8.76
N GLY A 11 6.35 5.65 8.18
CA GLY A 11 5.19 4.75 8.26
C GLY A 11 5.43 3.40 7.56
N LEU A 12 6.04 3.42 6.37
CA LEU A 12 6.39 2.21 5.63
C LEU A 12 7.42 1.34 6.38
N SER A 13 8.36 1.96 7.10
CA SER A 13 9.37 1.26 7.88
C SER A 13 8.81 0.47 9.07
N VAL A 14 7.66 0.88 9.62
CA VAL A 14 6.98 0.16 10.71
C VAL A 14 6.00 -0.88 10.17
N ILE A 15 5.28 -0.53 9.09
CA ILE A 15 4.25 -1.38 8.48
C ILE A 15 4.84 -2.69 7.93
N VAL A 16 6.01 -2.66 7.29
CA VAL A 16 6.63 -3.87 6.73
C VAL A 16 6.96 -4.89 7.83
N PRO A 17 7.80 -4.61 8.83
CA PRO A 17 8.06 -5.57 9.91
C PRO A 17 6.79 -6.00 10.66
N GLU A 18 5.82 -5.10 10.80
CA GLU A 18 4.54 -5.40 11.47
C GLU A 18 3.69 -6.41 10.69
N LEU A 19 3.59 -6.25 9.36
CA LEU A 19 2.91 -7.23 8.50
C LEU A 19 3.58 -8.59 8.57
N PHE A 20 4.92 -8.65 8.57
CA PHE A 20 5.67 -9.90 8.72
C PHE A 20 5.48 -10.50 10.11
N ARG A 21 5.40 -9.67 11.16
CA ARG A 21 5.12 -10.10 12.54
C ARG A 21 3.72 -10.70 12.68
N ILE A 22 2.72 -10.11 12.05
CA ILE A 22 1.34 -10.63 12.02
C ILE A 22 1.30 -11.91 11.17
N GLY A 23 1.94 -11.93 10.00
CA GLY A 23 2.07 -13.09 9.11
C GLY A 23 2.74 -14.30 9.75
N GLY A 24 3.75 -14.07 10.59
CA GLY A 24 4.42 -15.12 11.36
C GLY A 24 3.60 -15.62 12.56
N LYS A 25 2.58 -14.85 13.00
CA LYS A 25 1.69 -15.18 14.13
C LYS A 25 0.35 -15.78 13.72
N ILE A 26 0.08 -15.99 12.43
CA ILE A 26 -1.19 -16.56 11.96
C ILE A 26 -1.27 -18.01 12.47
N LYS A 27 -2.10 -18.22 13.49
CA LYS A 27 -2.31 -19.52 14.13
C LYS A 27 -2.86 -20.48 13.07
N ASN A 28 -2.17 -21.60 12.84
CA ASN A 28 -2.48 -22.67 11.86
C ASN A 28 -1.85 -22.52 10.45
N VAL A 29 -0.91 -21.60 10.24
CA VAL A 29 -0.12 -21.50 8.99
C VAL A 29 1.36 -21.45 9.33
N ASP A 30 2.19 -22.23 8.63
CA ASP A 30 3.64 -22.18 8.81
C ASP A 30 4.14 -20.75 8.56
N SER A 31 5.00 -20.23 9.44
CA SER A 31 5.47 -18.84 9.33
C SER A 31 6.07 -18.55 7.95
N ALA A 32 6.64 -19.55 7.26
CA ALA A 32 7.14 -19.41 5.91
C ALA A 32 6.03 -19.14 4.87
N GLN A 33 4.88 -19.80 4.99
CA GLN A 33 3.73 -19.56 4.10
C GLN A 33 3.10 -18.18 4.34
N GLY A 34 2.95 -17.77 5.60
CA GLY A 34 2.42 -16.44 5.93
C GLY A 34 3.29 -15.32 5.37
N ILE A 35 4.61 -15.42 5.54
CA ILE A 35 5.57 -14.45 4.99
C ILE A 35 5.57 -14.47 3.45
N SER A 36 5.50 -15.66 2.83
CA SER A 36 5.46 -15.79 1.38
C SER A 36 4.21 -15.17 0.74
N LEU A 37 3.07 -15.22 1.42
CA LEU A 37 1.83 -14.56 0.97
C LEU A 37 1.94 -13.03 1.05
N ILE A 38 2.53 -12.50 2.11
CA ILE A 38 2.75 -11.05 2.27
C ILE A 38 3.73 -10.54 1.21
N SER A 39 4.82 -11.26 0.96
CA SER A 39 5.77 -10.92 -0.10
C SER A 39 5.15 -11.05 -1.49
N GLY A 40 4.40 -12.13 -1.75
CA GLY A 40 3.72 -12.36 -3.02
C GLY A 40 2.66 -11.29 -3.34
N SER A 41 1.87 -10.89 -2.34
CA SER A 41 0.89 -9.79 -2.48
C SER A 41 1.56 -8.43 -2.67
N GLY A 42 2.69 -8.18 -2.01
CA GLY A 42 3.50 -6.97 -2.24
C GLY A 42 4.06 -6.89 -3.66
N PHE A 43 4.54 -8.02 -4.20
CA PHE A 43 5.04 -8.12 -5.57
C PHE A 43 3.92 -7.94 -6.61
N LEU A 44 2.75 -8.55 -6.38
CA LEU A 44 1.57 -8.32 -7.19
C LEU A 44 1.13 -6.85 -7.17
N GLY A 45 1.09 -6.21 -5.99
CA GLY A 45 0.78 -4.79 -5.86
C GLY A 45 1.78 -3.90 -6.60
N PHE A 46 3.08 -4.25 -6.57
CA PHE A 46 4.13 -3.55 -7.31
C PHE A 46 4.00 -3.69 -8.83
N LEU A 47 3.54 -4.84 -9.35
CA LEU A 47 3.30 -5.04 -10.77
C LEU A 47 2.00 -4.39 -11.25
N VAL A 48 0.94 -4.47 -10.44
CA VAL A 48 -0.40 -3.97 -10.78
C VAL A 48 -0.48 -2.44 -10.68
N CYS A 49 0.23 -1.82 -9.74
CA CYS A 49 0.21 -0.37 -9.52
C CYS A 49 0.65 0.46 -10.76
N PRO A 50 1.82 0.21 -11.40
CA PRO A 50 2.24 0.93 -12.60
C PRO A 50 1.31 0.72 -13.79
N VAL A 51 0.70 -0.46 -13.91
CA VAL A 51 -0.23 -0.79 -14.99
C VAL A 51 -1.53 0.00 -14.84
N ILE A 52 -2.08 0.08 -13.63
CA ILE A 52 -3.27 0.89 -13.33
C ILE A 52 -2.96 2.37 -13.57
N LEU A 53 -1.82 2.87 -13.07
CA LEU A 53 -1.40 4.26 -13.23
C LEU A 53 -1.11 4.60 -14.71
N GLY A 54 -0.50 3.69 -15.46
CA GLY A 54 -0.20 3.87 -16.89
C GLY A 54 -1.42 3.77 -17.79
N TYR A 55 -2.37 2.89 -17.49
CA TYR A 55 -3.65 2.81 -18.20
C TYR A 55 -4.47 4.08 -18.00
N LEU A 56 -4.47 4.60 -16.78
CA LEU A 56 -5.08 5.86 -16.46
C LEU A 56 -4.42 7.06 -17.15
N ALA A 57 -3.07 7.09 -17.19
CA ALA A 57 -2.32 8.17 -17.85
C ALA A 57 -2.60 8.26 -19.36
N LYS A 58 -3.09 7.18 -19.98
CA LYS A 58 -3.29 7.07 -21.42
C LYS A 58 -4.63 7.66 -21.91
N PHE A 59 -5.59 7.97 -21.03
CA PHE A 59 -6.94 8.37 -21.45
C PHE A 59 -7.12 9.86 -21.78
N SER A 60 -6.29 10.80 -21.27
CA SER A 60 -6.29 12.18 -21.79
C SER A 60 -5.20 13.07 -21.17
N SER A 61 -4.70 13.99 -22.00
CA SER A 61 -3.79 15.09 -21.64
C SER A 61 -4.11 15.71 -20.26
N LEU A 62 -3.22 15.46 -19.28
CA LEU A 62 -2.99 16.21 -18.03
C LEU A 62 -4.05 16.24 -16.89
N HIS A 63 -5.37 16.14 -17.13
CA HIS A 63 -6.37 16.40 -16.05
C HIS A 63 -6.85 15.15 -15.26
N LEU A 64 -6.95 13.98 -15.92
CA LEU A 64 -7.45 12.75 -15.29
C LEU A 64 -6.42 12.06 -14.36
N SER A 65 -5.12 12.25 -14.62
CA SER A 65 -4.05 11.73 -13.76
C SER A 65 -4.11 12.31 -12.33
N PHE A 66 -4.51 13.57 -12.20
CA PHE A 66 -4.72 14.21 -10.90
C PHE A 66 -5.95 13.68 -10.16
N ILE A 67 -7.03 13.34 -10.88
CA ILE A 67 -8.29 12.87 -10.29
C ILE A 67 -8.20 11.46 -9.71
N THR A 68 -7.48 10.54 -10.35
CA THR A 68 -7.33 9.19 -9.79
C THR A 68 -6.25 9.11 -8.73
N LEU A 69 -5.20 9.93 -8.81
CA LEU A 69 -4.31 10.12 -7.66
C LEU A 69 -5.11 10.61 -6.45
N LEU A 70 -6.02 11.57 -6.66
CA LEU A 70 -6.92 12.06 -5.62
C LEU A 70 -7.89 10.97 -5.13
N LEU A 71 -8.45 10.15 -6.02
CA LEU A 71 -9.35 9.05 -5.65
C LEU A 71 -8.63 7.93 -4.87
N PHE A 72 -7.41 7.58 -5.26
CA PHE A 72 -6.59 6.58 -4.57
C PHE A 72 -6.11 7.09 -3.21
N THR A 73 -5.69 8.37 -3.12
CA THR A 73 -5.40 9.02 -1.84
C THR A 73 -6.64 9.08 -0.96
N ILE A 74 -7.83 9.37 -1.48
CA ILE A 74 -9.08 9.36 -0.71
C ILE A 74 -9.42 7.95 -0.22
N ILE A 75 -9.30 6.92 -1.04
CA ILE A 75 -9.53 5.53 -0.64
C ILE A 75 -8.53 5.11 0.44
N SER A 76 -7.25 5.42 0.26
CA SER A 76 -6.20 5.14 1.24
C SER A 76 -6.42 5.90 2.55
N LEU A 77 -6.89 7.15 2.48
CA LEU A 77 -7.24 7.95 3.66
C LEU A 77 -8.46 7.37 4.38
N ILE A 78 -9.50 6.96 3.65
CA ILE A 78 -10.71 6.34 4.23
C ILE A 78 -10.36 5.03 4.93
N ILE A 79 -9.54 4.19 4.31
CA ILE A 79 -9.08 2.94 4.91
C ILE A 79 -8.24 3.21 6.17
N ALA A 80 -7.31 4.17 6.10
CA ALA A 80 -6.50 4.55 7.26
C ALA A 80 -7.36 5.11 8.41
N PHE A 81 -8.36 5.96 8.09
CA PHE A 81 -9.23 6.58 9.07
C PHE A 81 -10.24 5.59 9.69
N THR A 82 -10.79 4.68 8.89
CA THR A 82 -11.64 3.58 9.39
C THR A 82 -10.86 2.63 10.29
N LEU A 83 -9.57 2.40 10.01
CA LEU A 83 -8.72 1.56 10.86
C LEU A 83 -8.33 2.27 12.16
N GLN A 84 -8.09 3.59 12.11
CA GLN A 84 -7.73 4.42 13.27
C GLN A 84 -8.91 4.71 14.21
N ILE A 85 -10.16 4.72 13.71
CA ILE A 85 -11.38 4.89 14.54
C ILE A 85 -11.76 3.60 15.30
N ARG A 86 -11.22 2.43 14.90
CA ARG A 86 -11.48 1.14 15.54
C ARG A 86 -10.38 0.67 16.50
N GLY A 87 -9.37 1.51 16.75
CA GLY A 87 -8.29 1.29 17.71
C GLY A 87 -8.42 2.18 18.93
#